data_AF-A0A238JVR3-F1
#
_entry.id   AF-A0A238JVR3-F1
#
_cell.length_a   1.000
_cell.length_b   1.000
_cell.length_c   1.000
_cell.angle_alpha   90.00
_cell.angle_beta   90.00
_cell.angle_gamma   90.00
#
_symmetry.space_group_name_H-M   'P 1'
#
loop_
_entity.id
_entity.type
_entity.pdbx_description
1 polymer ?
#
loop_
_entity_poly.entity_id
_entity_poly.type
_entity_poly.pdbx_seq_one_letter_code
_entity_poly.pdbx_strand_id
1 'polypeptide(L)'
;MAVDMIGWGAAIEESDSDQLIVFVSGYGRPTNQQFHFAGYAEQFTQNKLFLRDHANCQYAQGISGVTDNEEENLEFLRYLIKKLGVKRVSFVSGSVGSHPTVIWGHKLGVNDIHLIGPVTDMDSIAKTDRGQQEAFQPVAEYFQSLLKDDYPYSNLREFMKENSDKVDSVDIYYGLDDPTDMAQAAFIEDLPHVRSTIYHKGDHFRVPMFVQRRDPDMANRISAPSVVRPADMRKAGTIGDTELGHAVVRYV
;
A
#
# COMPACT_ATOMS: atom_id res chain seq x y z
N MET A 1 15.73 1.25 -17.17
CA MET A 1 16.30 -0.10 -17.45
C MET A 1 15.25 -0.87 -18.26
N ALA A 2 15.50 -2.10 -18.72
CA ALA A 2 14.46 -2.85 -19.43
C ALA A 2 13.43 -3.37 -18.44
N VAL A 3 12.14 -3.31 -18.80
CA VAL A 3 11.06 -3.91 -18.00
C VAL A 3 10.78 -5.30 -18.56
N ASP A 4 10.96 -6.31 -17.72
CA ASP A 4 10.72 -7.71 -18.05
C ASP A 4 9.38 -8.16 -17.47
N MET A 5 8.49 -8.66 -18.34
CA MET A 5 7.22 -9.24 -17.90
C MET A 5 7.47 -10.64 -17.32
N ILE A 6 7.09 -10.85 -16.06
CA ILE A 6 7.13 -12.17 -15.40
C ILE A 6 5.87 -12.97 -15.79
N GLY A 7 4.74 -12.28 -15.80
CA GLY A 7 3.43 -12.78 -16.20
C GLY A 7 2.52 -11.61 -16.50
N TRP A 8 1.25 -11.85 -16.83
CA TRP A 8 0.35 -10.73 -17.14
C TRP A 8 0.21 -9.78 -15.94
N GLY A 9 0.15 -10.31 -14.72
CA GLY A 9 -0.06 -9.56 -13.49
C GLY A 9 1.21 -8.98 -12.85
N ALA A 10 2.41 -9.33 -13.35
CA ALA A 10 3.67 -8.87 -12.77
C ALA A 10 4.74 -8.52 -13.80
N ALA A 11 5.45 -7.43 -13.55
CA ALA A 11 6.62 -7.00 -14.31
C ALA A 11 7.73 -6.55 -13.36
N ILE A 12 8.98 -6.72 -13.77
CA ILE A 12 10.15 -6.31 -13.00
C ILE A 12 11.08 -5.42 -13.83
N GLU A 13 11.67 -4.43 -13.18
CA GLU A 13 12.80 -3.67 -13.69
C GLU A 13 13.95 -3.81 -12.70
N GLU A 14 14.97 -4.60 -13.08
CA GLU A 14 16.12 -4.91 -12.21
C GLU A 14 17.21 -3.83 -12.32
N SER A 15 17.96 -3.65 -11.22
CA SER A 15 19.09 -2.73 -11.07
C SER A 15 20.14 -3.33 -10.12
N ASP A 16 21.30 -2.67 -9.98
CA ASP A 16 22.33 -3.07 -8.99
C ASP A 16 22.03 -2.59 -7.55
N SER A 17 20.85 -2.00 -7.30
CA SER A 17 20.46 -1.52 -5.97
C SER A 17 20.22 -2.68 -4.99
N ASP A 18 20.53 -2.47 -3.71
CA ASP A 18 20.15 -3.39 -2.63
C ASP A 18 18.74 -3.12 -2.06
N GLN A 19 17.93 -2.33 -2.76
CA GLN A 19 16.52 -2.08 -2.44
C GLN A 19 15.59 -2.59 -3.54
N LEU A 20 14.44 -3.12 -3.13
CA LEU A 20 13.29 -3.42 -3.98
C LEU A 20 12.12 -2.52 -3.61
N ILE A 21 11.52 -1.86 -4.61
CA ILE A 21 10.25 -1.15 -4.48
C ILE A 21 9.16 -1.98 -5.17
N VAL A 22 8.13 -2.37 -4.43
CA VAL A 22 6.98 -3.10 -4.96
C VAL A 22 5.79 -2.17 -5.10
N PHE A 23 5.37 -1.91 -6.34
CA PHE A 23 4.20 -1.11 -6.68
C PHE A 23 2.98 -2.03 -6.87
N VAL A 24 2.01 -1.91 -5.99
CA VAL A 24 0.79 -2.74 -5.98
C VAL A 24 -0.40 -1.91 -6.47
N SER A 25 -0.98 -2.32 -7.60
CA SER A 25 -2.11 -1.61 -8.18
C SER A 25 -3.37 -1.77 -7.32
N GLY A 26 -4.06 -0.66 -7.07
CA GLY A 26 -5.46 -0.67 -6.61
C GLY A 26 -6.46 -1.11 -7.69
N TYR A 27 -7.71 -0.70 -7.53
CA TYR A 27 -8.82 -1.11 -8.40
C TYR A 27 -8.60 -0.57 -9.81
N GLY A 28 -8.53 -1.46 -10.79
CA GLY A 28 -8.39 -1.12 -12.19
C GLY A 28 -9.60 -1.61 -12.96
N ARG A 29 -10.10 -0.83 -13.94
CA ARG A 29 -11.06 -1.41 -14.89
C ARG A 29 -10.36 -2.57 -15.62
N PRO A 30 -11.03 -3.70 -15.91
CA PRO A 30 -10.42 -4.83 -16.63
C PRO A 30 -9.78 -4.45 -17.97
N THR A 31 -10.23 -3.36 -18.58
CA THR A 31 -9.67 -2.81 -19.83
C THR A 31 -8.36 -2.03 -19.62
N ASN A 32 -8.01 -1.67 -18.39
CA ASN A 32 -6.78 -0.96 -18.06
C ASN A 32 -5.63 -1.95 -17.92
N GLN A 33 -4.80 -2.03 -18.96
CA GLN A 33 -3.61 -2.87 -18.99
C GLN A 33 -2.35 -2.13 -18.52
N GLN A 34 -2.46 -1.11 -17.69
CA GLN A 34 -1.31 -0.42 -17.13
C GLN A 34 -1.13 -0.73 -15.66
N PHE A 35 0.12 -0.81 -15.20
CA PHE A 35 0.43 -0.83 -13.79
C PHE A 35 0.17 0.56 -13.20
N HIS A 36 -0.59 0.63 -12.11
CA HIS A 36 -0.66 1.87 -11.33
C HIS A 36 0.77 2.20 -10.88
N PHE A 37 1.15 3.48 -10.84
CA PHE A 37 2.51 3.93 -10.52
C PHE A 37 3.59 3.78 -11.59
N ALA A 38 3.34 3.21 -12.79
CA ALA A 38 4.39 3.09 -13.81
C ALA A 38 5.11 4.43 -14.09
N GLY A 39 4.36 5.52 -14.29
CA GLY A 39 4.95 6.85 -14.50
C GLY A 39 5.57 7.46 -13.24
N TYR A 40 5.06 7.15 -12.04
CA TYR A 40 5.69 7.58 -10.79
C TYR A 40 7.03 6.86 -10.56
N ALA A 41 7.14 5.62 -11.04
CA ALA A 41 8.28 4.76 -10.82
C ALA A 41 9.54 5.18 -11.61
N GLU A 42 9.39 6.04 -12.62
CA GLU A 42 10.48 6.51 -13.48
C GLU A 42 11.58 7.26 -12.71
N GLN A 43 11.24 7.88 -11.57
CA GLN A 43 12.20 8.62 -10.76
C GLN A 43 13.09 7.73 -9.87
N PHE A 44 12.76 6.44 -9.74
CA PHE A 44 13.49 5.50 -8.90
C PHE A 44 14.47 4.67 -9.72
N THR A 45 15.68 4.52 -9.19
CA THR A 45 16.77 3.74 -9.78
C THR A 45 16.92 2.36 -9.13
N GLN A 46 16.13 2.06 -8.10
CA GLN A 46 16.10 0.78 -7.39
C GLN A 46 15.51 -0.34 -8.25
N ASN A 47 15.56 -1.58 -7.76
CA ASN A 47 14.76 -2.66 -8.33
C ASN A 47 13.28 -2.30 -8.16
N LYS A 48 12.47 -2.56 -9.18
CA LYS A 48 11.03 -2.23 -9.17
C LYS A 48 10.24 -3.47 -9.57
N LEU A 49 9.32 -3.89 -8.72
CA LEU A 49 8.32 -4.90 -9.04
C LEU A 49 6.96 -4.20 -9.19
N PHE A 50 6.29 -4.43 -10.30
CA PHE A 50 4.95 -3.91 -10.55
C PHE A 50 3.95 -5.06 -10.51
N LEU A 51 2.89 -4.90 -9.72
CA LEU A 51 1.81 -5.87 -9.58
C LEU A 51 0.48 -5.25 -9.98
N ARG A 52 -0.38 -6.05 -10.62
CA ARG A 52 -1.77 -5.68 -10.92
C ARG A 52 -2.70 -6.88 -10.79
N ASP A 53 -3.93 -6.60 -10.38
CA ASP A 53 -4.97 -7.60 -10.21
C ASP A 53 -6.03 -7.46 -11.31
N HIS A 54 -6.14 -8.44 -12.20
CA HIS A 54 -7.17 -8.45 -13.24
C HIS A 54 -8.57 -8.76 -12.69
N ALA A 55 -8.62 -9.59 -11.66
CA ALA A 55 -9.86 -10.10 -11.09
C ALA A 55 -10.54 -9.07 -10.19
N ASN A 56 -9.83 -8.01 -9.80
CA ASN A 56 -10.30 -6.98 -8.86
C ASN A 56 -10.82 -7.59 -7.56
N CYS A 57 -10.15 -8.64 -7.07
CA CYS A 57 -10.47 -9.37 -5.86
C CYS A 57 -9.34 -9.23 -4.83
N GLN A 58 -8.62 -8.11 -4.87
CA GLN A 58 -7.47 -7.85 -3.99
C GLN A 58 -6.40 -8.95 -4.04
N TYR A 59 -6.15 -9.49 -5.23
CA TYR A 59 -5.17 -10.56 -5.45
C TYR A 59 -5.49 -11.88 -4.74
N ALA A 60 -6.72 -12.07 -4.24
CA ALA A 60 -7.07 -13.31 -3.57
C ALA A 60 -7.08 -14.54 -4.49
N GLN A 61 -7.30 -14.32 -5.79
CA GLN A 61 -7.17 -15.32 -6.86
C GLN A 61 -5.76 -15.35 -7.46
N GLY A 62 -4.77 -14.86 -6.73
CA GLY A 62 -3.38 -14.77 -7.18
C GLY A 62 -3.10 -13.56 -8.08
N ILE A 63 -1.84 -13.43 -8.47
CA ILE A 63 -1.32 -12.48 -9.43
C ILE A 63 -1.43 -13.14 -10.81
N SER A 64 -2.28 -12.61 -11.68
CA SER A 64 -2.67 -13.30 -12.92
C SER A 64 -1.47 -13.71 -13.79
N GLY A 65 -1.35 -15.01 -14.05
CA GLY A 65 -0.25 -15.59 -14.83
C GLY A 65 1.07 -15.74 -14.07
N VAL A 66 1.04 -15.65 -12.73
CA VAL A 66 2.21 -15.82 -11.86
C VAL A 66 1.88 -16.76 -10.70
N THR A 67 0.74 -16.57 -10.06
CA THR A 67 0.28 -17.32 -8.88
C THR A 67 -1.23 -17.52 -8.93
N ASP A 68 -1.75 -18.48 -8.17
CA ASP A 68 -3.16 -18.88 -8.20
C ASP A 68 -3.95 -18.48 -6.94
N ASN A 69 -3.28 -18.03 -5.87
CA ASN A 69 -3.91 -17.68 -4.58
C ASN A 69 -3.03 -16.77 -3.70
N GLU A 70 -3.56 -16.36 -2.54
CA GLU A 70 -2.87 -15.48 -1.57
C GLU A 70 -1.59 -16.08 -0.97
N GLU A 71 -1.56 -17.40 -0.73
CA GLU A 71 -0.39 -18.07 -0.17
C GLU A 71 0.76 -18.07 -1.18
N GLU A 72 0.46 -18.42 -2.42
CA GLU A 72 1.42 -18.37 -3.52
C GLU A 72 1.91 -16.94 -3.80
N ASN A 73 1.07 -15.91 -3.64
CA ASN A 73 1.52 -14.51 -3.72
C ASN A 73 2.65 -14.23 -2.72
N LEU A 74 2.49 -14.66 -1.47
CA LEU A 74 3.50 -14.50 -0.43
C LEU A 74 4.77 -15.29 -0.74
N GLU A 75 4.64 -16.52 -1.24
CA GLU A 75 5.77 -17.35 -1.65
C GLU A 75 6.55 -16.73 -2.80
N PHE A 76 5.85 -16.23 -3.82
CA PHE A 76 6.43 -15.51 -4.95
C PHE A 76 7.20 -14.26 -4.50
N LEU A 77 6.58 -13.42 -3.68
CA LEU A 77 7.23 -12.21 -3.15
C LEU A 77 8.47 -12.56 -2.33
N ARG A 78 8.38 -13.57 -1.45
CA ARG A 78 9.50 -14.06 -0.64
C ARG A 78 10.63 -14.60 -1.52
N TYR A 79 10.29 -15.39 -2.54
CA TYR A 79 11.24 -15.91 -3.52
C TYR A 79 11.97 -14.76 -4.22
N LEU A 80 11.24 -13.76 -4.71
CA LEU A 80 11.84 -12.66 -5.47
C LEU A 80 12.76 -11.80 -4.60
N ILE A 81 12.33 -11.43 -3.39
CA ILE A 81 13.16 -10.70 -2.42
C ILE A 81 14.46 -11.46 -2.16
N LYS A 82 14.38 -12.77 -1.91
CA LYS A 82 15.55 -13.62 -1.67
C LYS A 82 16.44 -13.73 -2.90
N LYS A 83 15.85 -13.89 -4.10
CA LYS A 83 16.57 -14.04 -5.38
C LYS A 83 17.41 -12.78 -5.67
N LEU A 84 16.83 -11.60 -5.48
CA LEU A 84 17.52 -10.34 -5.71
C LEU A 84 18.57 -10.03 -4.62
N GLY A 85 18.48 -10.67 -3.45
CA GLY A 85 19.42 -10.43 -2.35
C GLY A 85 19.35 -9.01 -1.80
N VAL A 86 18.21 -8.34 -1.96
CA VAL A 86 17.99 -6.97 -1.47
C VAL A 86 17.95 -6.94 0.06
N LYS A 87 18.43 -5.83 0.62
CA LYS A 87 18.46 -5.57 2.06
C LYS A 87 17.28 -4.72 2.51
N ARG A 88 16.67 -3.97 1.59
CA ARG A 88 15.50 -3.15 1.87
C ARG A 88 14.36 -3.47 0.93
N VAL A 89 13.15 -3.54 1.47
CA VAL A 89 11.92 -3.69 0.70
C VAL A 89 10.94 -2.60 1.10
N SER A 90 10.44 -1.90 0.07
CA SER A 90 9.47 -0.83 0.18
C SER A 90 8.22 -1.19 -0.60
N PHE A 91 7.05 -1.17 0.03
CA PHE A 91 5.77 -1.39 -0.65
C PHE A 91 5.08 -0.06 -0.90
N VAL A 92 4.51 0.13 -2.10
CA VAL A 92 3.73 1.31 -2.48
C VAL A 92 2.42 0.84 -3.08
N SER A 93 1.31 1.30 -2.52
CA SER A 93 -0.02 0.89 -2.97
C SER A 93 -1.04 2.01 -2.79
N GLY A 94 -2.22 1.85 -3.38
CA GLY A 94 -3.34 2.72 -3.07
C GLY A 94 -4.69 2.05 -3.23
N SER A 95 -5.70 2.62 -2.59
CA SER A 95 -7.07 2.14 -2.64
C SER A 95 -7.17 0.67 -2.22
N VAL A 96 -7.96 -0.14 -2.90
CA VAL A 96 -8.19 -1.57 -2.58
C VAL A 96 -6.91 -2.42 -2.60
N GLY A 97 -5.85 -1.98 -3.28
CA GLY A 97 -4.56 -2.69 -3.30
C GLY A 97 -3.80 -2.58 -1.98
N SER A 98 -4.15 -1.61 -1.13
CA SER A 98 -3.51 -1.40 0.16
C SER A 98 -3.76 -2.52 1.16
N HIS A 99 -4.94 -3.14 1.11
CA HIS A 99 -5.31 -4.18 2.06
C HIS A 99 -4.38 -5.43 1.99
N PRO A 100 -4.22 -6.10 0.83
CA PRO A 100 -3.28 -7.21 0.71
C PRO A 100 -1.82 -6.76 0.92
N THR A 101 -1.48 -5.53 0.51
CA THR A 101 -0.13 -4.97 0.69
C THR A 101 0.28 -4.91 2.17
N VAL A 102 -0.63 -4.50 3.06
CA VAL A 102 -0.37 -4.50 4.51
C VAL A 102 -0.14 -5.91 5.03
N ILE A 103 -0.99 -6.87 4.64
CA ILE A 103 -0.87 -8.28 5.05
C ILE A 103 0.48 -8.86 4.61
N TRP A 104 0.82 -8.66 3.33
CA TRP A 104 2.08 -9.13 2.76
C TRP A 104 3.29 -8.49 3.43
N GLY A 105 3.28 -7.17 3.61
CA GLY A 105 4.39 -6.45 4.22
C GLY A 105 4.72 -6.95 5.63
N HIS A 106 3.69 -7.16 6.47
CA HIS A 106 3.88 -7.68 7.83
C HIS A 106 4.31 -9.16 7.84
N LYS A 107 3.77 -10.01 6.96
CA LYS A 107 4.15 -11.44 6.85
C LYS A 107 5.55 -11.65 6.26
N LEU A 108 6.04 -10.70 5.46
CA LEU A 108 7.36 -10.73 4.84
C LEU A 108 8.43 -10.03 5.69
N GLY A 109 8.01 -9.13 6.59
CA GLY A 109 8.92 -8.31 7.39
C GLY A 109 9.62 -7.23 6.57
N VAL A 110 8.86 -6.51 5.72
CA VAL A 110 9.41 -5.43 4.88
C VAL A 110 9.74 -4.20 5.72
N ASN A 111 10.56 -3.29 5.18
CA ASN A 111 10.98 -2.12 5.93
C ASN A 111 9.89 -1.05 5.98
N ASP A 112 9.33 -0.67 4.84
CA ASP A 112 8.29 0.34 4.81
C ASP A 112 7.15 0.02 3.84
N ILE A 113 5.98 0.56 4.18
CA ILE A 113 4.75 0.43 3.43
C ILE A 113 4.15 1.83 3.25
N HIS A 114 3.89 2.21 2.02
CA HIS A 114 3.31 3.50 1.64
C HIS A 114 1.91 3.27 1.07
N LEU A 115 0.88 3.78 1.74
CA LEU A 115 -0.53 3.53 1.44
C LEU A 115 -1.25 4.83 1.08
N ILE A 116 -1.73 4.94 -0.16
CA ILE A 116 -2.46 6.13 -0.62
C ILE A 116 -3.97 5.84 -0.63
N GLY A 117 -4.72 6.51 0.25
CA GLY A 117 -6.16 6.27 0.43
C GLY A 117 -6.46 4.79 0.73
N PRO A 118 -5.99 4.25 1.86
CA PRO A 118 -5.99 2.81 2.11
C PRO A 118 -7.38 2.23 2.34
N VAL A 119 -7.47 0.91 2.15
CA VAL A 119 -8.53 0.06 2.72
C VAL A 119 -7.94 -0.74 3.87
N THR A 120 -8.35 -0.43 5.10
CA THR A 120 -7.91 -1.05 6.36
C THR A 120 -9.00 -1.88 7.03
N ASP A 121 -10.27 -1.59 6.73
CA ASP A 121 -11.45 -2.32 7.18
C ASP A 121 -12.41 -2.54 6.00
N MET A 122 -12.56 -3.80 5.58
CA MET A 122 -13.36 -4.20 4.43
C MET A 122 -14.86 -3.99 4.65
N ASP A 123 -15.36 -4.21 5.86
CA ASP A 123 -16.78 -4.09 6.18
C ASP A 123 -17.21 -2.62 6.16
N SER A 124 -16.40 -1.76 6.79
CA SER A 124 -16.58 -0.32 6.83
C SER A 124 -16.59 0.27 5.42
N ILE A 125 -15.62 -0.07 4.57
CA ILE A 125 -15.55 0.48 3.20
C ILE A 125 -16.73 0.00 2.33
N ALA A 126 -17.11 -1.28 2.45
CA ALA A 126 -18.21 -1.85 1.66
C ALA A 126 -19.54 -1.14 1.93
N LYS A 127 -19.73 -0.60 3.14
CA LYS A 127 -20.96 0.10 3.56
C LYS A 127 -20.99 1.60 3.23
N THR A 128 -19.92 2.16 2.67
CA THR A 128 -19.88 3.58 2.28
C THR A 128 -20.62 3.84 0.97
N ASP A 129 -21.04 5.09 0.74
CA ASP A 129 -21.59 5.53 -0.55
C ASP A 129 -20.68 5.16 -1.72
N ARG A 130 -19.35 5.24 -1.53
CA ARG A 130 -18.35 4.82 -2.55
C ARG A 130 -18.42 3.32 -2.83
N GLY A 131 -18.44 2.49 -1.79
CA GLY A 131 -18.54 1.03 -1.93
C GLY A 131 -19.84 0.58 -2.61
N GLN A 132 -20.90 1.38 -2.49
CA GLN A 132 -22.22 1.12 -3.09
C GLN A 132 -22.38 1.64 -4.52
N GLN A 133 -21.38 2.33 -5.08
CA GLN A 133 -21.42 2.74 -6.49
C GLN A 133 -21.29 1.51 -7.40
N GLU A 134 -22.02 1.50 -8.53
CA GLU A 134 -22.01 0.40 -9.52
C GLU A 134 -20.59 -0.01 -9.94
N ALA A 135 -19.68 0.95 -10.08
CA ALA A 135 -18.29 0.68 -10.45
C ALA A 135 -17.51 -0.13 -9.40
N PHE A 136 -17.90 -0.07 -8.12
CA PHE A 136 -17.25 -0.78 -7.01
C PHE A 136 -18.06 -1.97 -6.49
N GLN A 137 -19.27 -2.18 -7.00
CA GLN A 137 -20.15 -3.26 -6.56
C GLN A 137 -19.48 -4.65 -6.59
N PRO A 138 -18.74 -5.06 -7.64
CA PRO A 138 -18.06 -6.36 -7.64
C PRO A 138 -17.06 -6.52 -6.49
N VAL A 139 -16.35 -5.44 -6.14
CA VAL A 139 -15.41 -5.42 -5.01
C VAL A 139 -16.16 -5.50 -3.69
N ALA A 140 -17.26 -4.76 -3.55
CA ALA A 140 -18.08 -4.79 -2.35
C ALA A 140 -18.72 -6.17 -2.12
N GLU A 141 -19.25 -6.80 -3.16
CA GLU A 141 -19.79 -8.17 -3.12
C GLU A 141 -18.70 -9.18 -2.72
N TYR A 142 -17.49 -9.00 -3.25
CA TYR A 142 -16.34 -9.80 -2.87
C TYR A 142 -15.99 -9.63 -1.38
N PHE A 143 -15.93 -8.40 -0.86
CA PHE A 143 -15.72 -8.17 0.58
C PHE A 143 -16.80 -8.82 1.44
N GLN A 144 -18.07 -8.71 1.04
CA GLN A 144 -19.17 -9.36 1.74
C GLN A 144 -19.03 -10.89 1.75
N SER A 145 -18.50 -11.49 0.69
CA SER A 145 -18.21 -12.93 0.65
C SER A 145 -17.11 -13.31 1.65
N LEU A 146 -16.01 -12.55 1.71
CA LEU A 146 -14.94 -12.77 2.69
C LEU A 146 -15.42 -12.62 4.13
N LEU A 147 -16.26 -11.61 4.40
CA LEU A 147 -16.84 -11.38 5.72
C LEU A 147 -17.74 -12.54 6.15
N LYS A 148 -18.52 -13.10 5.22
CA LYS A 148 -19.38 -14.26 5.48
C LYS A 148 -18.57 -15.52 5.78
N ASP A 149 -17.40 -15.65 5.19
CA ASP A 149 -16.49 -16.78 5.37
C ASP A 149 -15.50 -16.57 6.54
N ASP A 150 -15.76 -15.59 7.41
CA ASP A 150 -14.94 -15.24 8.58
C ASP A 150 -13.46 -14.99 8.23
N TYR A 151 -13.20 -14.31 7.10
CA TYR A 151 -11.83 -14.02 6.65
C TYR A 151 -11.05 -13.26 7.73
N PRO A 152 -9.91 -13.79 8.22
CA PRO A 152 -9.25 -13.31 9.44
C PRO A 152 -8.62 -11.92 9.29
N TYR A 153 -8.45 -11.44 8.06
CA TYR A 153 -7.86 -10.13 7.78
C TYR A 153 -8.87 -9.08 7.35
N SER A 154 -10.18 -9.35 7.45
CA SER A 154 -11.24 -8.39 7.09
C SER A 154 -11.11 -7.01 7.75
N ASN A 155 -10.55 -6.96 8.97
CA ASN A 155 -10.08 -5.76 9.64
C ASN A 155 -8.58 -5.90 9.99
N LEU A 156 -7.76 -4.94 9.53
CA LEU A 156 -6.31 -5.03 9.66
C LEU A 156 -5.76 -4.61 11.03
N ARG A 157 -6.56 -3.97 11.89
CA ARG A 157 -6.08 -3.32 13.12
C ARG A 157 -5.40 -4.30 14.07
N GLU A 158 -6.10 -5.36 14.49
CA GLU A 158 -5.52 -6.31 15.45
C GLU A 158 -4.34 -7.07 14.83
N PHE A 159 -4.44 -7.45 13.55
CA PHE A 159 -3.32 -8.05 12.83
C PHE A 159 -2.07 -7.14 12.83
N MET A 160 -2.22 -5.85 12.49
CA MET A 160 -1.11 -4.89 12.48
C MET A 160 -0.55 -4.64 13.88
N LYS A 161 -1.40 -4.61 14.90
CA LYS A 161 -0.99 -4.42 16.29
C LYS A 161 -0.13 -5.59 16.78
N GLU A 162 -0.58 -6.83 16.53
CA GLU A 162 0.13 -8.07 16.86
C GLU A 162 1.46 -8.21 16.11
N ASN A 163 1.59 -7.57 14.95
CA ASN A 163 2.76 -7.64 14.07
C ASN A 163 3.50 -6.29 13.97
N SER A 164 3.31 -5.39 14.93
CA SER A 164 3.86 -4.02 14.88
C SER A 164 5.40 -3.96 14.92
N ASP A 165 6.06 -5.07 15.29
CA ASP A 165 7.52 -5.23 15.25
C ASP A 165 8.05 -5.73 13.89
N LYS A 166 7.17 -6.10 12.96
CA LYS A 166 7.56 -6.71 11.67
C LYS A 166 7.87 -5.70 10.58
N VAL A 167 7.35 -4.47 10.70
CA VAL A 167 7.52 -3.42 9.69
C VAL A 167 8.06 -2.17 10.38
N ASP A 168 9.08 -1.53 9.80
CA ASP A 168 9.71 -0.36 10.40
C ASP A 168 8.82 0.89 10.33
N SER A 169 8.06 1.05 9.23
CA SER A 169 7.11 2.16 9.04
C SER A 169 5.92 1.78 8.15
N VAL A 170 4.73 2.24 8.52
CA VAL A 170 3.55 2.28 7.65
C VAL A 170 3.13 3.74 7.48
N ASP A 171 3.36 4.26 6.30
CA ASP A 171 3.05 5.63 5.91
C ASP A 171 1.71 5.69 5.18
N ILE A 172 0.75 6.45 5.71
CA ILE A 172 -0.58 6.61 5.13
C ILE A 172 -0.71 8.02 4.54
N TYR A 173 -1.26 8.12 3.34
CA TYR A 173 -1.50 9.39 2.63
C TYR A 173 -2.98 9.53 2.32
N TYR A 174 -3.64 10.56 2.86
CA TYR A 174 -5.06 10.84 2.62
C TYR A 174 -5.35 12.34 2.70
N GLY A 175 -6.54 12.76 2.25
CA GLY A 175 -6.95 14.16 2.20
C GLY A 175 -8.17 14.43 3.07
N LEU A 176 -8.28 15.66 3.58
CA LEU A 176 -9.39 16.06 4.46
C LEU A 176 -10.74 16.19 3.74
N ASP A 177 -10.76 16.19 2.41
CA ASP A 177 -12.00 16.23 1.62
C ASP A 177 -12.60 14.82 1.41
N ASP A 178 -11.99 13.77 2.02
CA ASP A 178 -12.40 12.38 1.85
C ASP A 178 -12.75 11.69 3.19
N PRO A 179 -14.03 11.74 3.62
CA PRO A 179 -14.42 11.15 4.90
C PRO A 179 -14.22 9.63 4.95
N THR A 180 -14.24 8.96 3.80
CA THR A 180 -14.00 7.51 3.71
C THR A 180 -12.54 7.18 3.99
N ASP A 181 -11.61 7.84 3.30
CA ASP A 181 -10.17 7.58 3.51
C ASP A 181 -9.72 8.03 4.90
N MET A 182 -10.30 9.11 5.43
CA MET A 182 -10.09 9.53 6.82
C MET A 182 -10.51 8.44 7.82
N ALA A 183 -11.69 7.86 7.65
CA ALA A 183 -12.16 6.78 8.52
C ALA A 183 -11.27 5.54 8.43
N GLN A 184 -10.82 5.18 7.22
CA GLN A 184 -9.90 4.05 7.00
C GLN A 184 -8.52 4.30 7.65
N ALA A 185 -7.97 5.51 7.57
CA ALA A 185 -6.72 5.85 8.25
C ALA A 185 -6.87 5.82 9.78
N ALA A 186 -7.99 6.35 10.30
CA ALA A 186 -8.27 6.42 11.74
C ALA A 186 -8.31 5.04 12.42
N PHE A 187 -8.59 3.96 11.68
CA PHE A 187 -8.56 2.60 12.22
C PHE A 187 -7.18 2.13 12.68
N ILE A 188 -6.09 2.72 12.19
CA ILE A 188 -4.73 2.23 12.44
C ILE A 188 -3.72 3.33 12.75
N GLU A 189 -4.06 4.62 12.64
CA GLU A 189 -3.09 5.71 12.75
C GLU A 189 -2.40 5.82 14.12
N ASP A 190 -3.06 5.36 15.20
CA ASP A 190 -2.51 5.33 16.55
C ASP A 190 -1.50 4.20 16.79
N LEU A 191 -1.36 3.22 15.88
CA LEU A 191 -0.41 2.12 16.03
C LEU A 191 1.04 2.63 15.96
N PRO A 192 1.98 2.07 16.77
CA PRO A 192 3.29 2.66 17.03
C PRO A 192 4.17 2.86 15.79
N HIS A 193 4.03 2.00 14.78
CA HIS A 193 4.79 2.02 13.54
C HIS A 193 4.08 2.78 12.40
N VAL A 194 2.92 3.39 12.68
CA VAL A 194 2.13 4.12 11.67
C VAL A 194 2.42 5.63 11.72
N ARG A 195 2.43 6.26 10.56
CA ARG A 195 2.52 7.71 10.37
C ARG A 195 1.55 8.15 9.28
N SER A 196 0.86 9.26 9.51
CA SER A 196 -0.10 9.82 8.55
C SER A 196 0.46 11.09 7.90
N THR A 197 0.30 11.23 6.59
CA THR A 197 0.52 12.48 5.84
C THR A 197 -0.84 12.93 5.31
N ILE A 198 -1.35 14.01 5.89
CA ILE A 198 -2.74 14.46 5.77
C ILE A 198 -2.76 15.71 4.90
N TYR A 199 -3.25 15.60 3.67
CA TYR A 199 -3.38 16.74 2.76
C TYR A 199 -4.58 17.61 3.15
N HIS A 200 -4.38 18.93 3.22
CA HIS A 200 -5.45 19.87 3.61
C HIS A 200 -6.59 19.92 2.60
N LYS A 201 -6.33 19.46 1.38
CA LYS A 201 -7.27 19.35 0.27
C LYS A 201 -7.00 18.05 -0.47
N GLY A 202 -8.03 17.52 -1.13
CA GLY A 202 -7.94 16.33 -1.97
C GLY A 202 -8.90 15.25 -1.52
N ASP A 203 -9.57 14.66 -2.51
CA ASP A 203 -10.34 13.43 -2.37
C ASP A 203 -9.47 12.21 -2.71
N HIS A 204 -10.06 11.01 -2.63
CA HIS A 204 -9.45 9.72 -2.97
C HIS A 204 -8.69 9.71 -4.31
N PHE A 205 -9.15 10.48 -5.30
CA PHE A 205 -8.56 10.50 -6.64
C PHE A 205 -7.55 11.64 -6.84
N ARG A 206 -7.64 12.70 -6.04
CA ARG A 206 -6.70 13.84 -6.08
C ARG A 206 -5.45 13.62 -5.24
N VAL A 207 -5.56 12.96 -4.08
CA VAL A 207 -4.41 12.68 -3.21
C VAL A 207 -3.31 11.89 -3.95
N PRO A 208 -3.62 10.82 -4.71
CA PRO A 208 -2.60 10.15 -5.53
C PRO A 208 -1.85 11.10 -6.48
N MET A 209 -2.53 12.11 -7.05
CA MET A 209 -1.86 13.08 -7.92
C MET A 209 -0.91 14.00 -7.13
N PHE A 210 -1.25 14.37 -5.90
CA PHE A 210 -0.39 15.18 -5.05
C PHE A 210 0.85 14.40 -4.64
N VAL A 211 0.63 13.22 -4.06
CA VAL A 211 1.68 12.31 -3.58
C VAL A 211 2.65 11.94 -4.71
N GLN A 212 2.14 11.66 -5.92
CA GLN A 212 3.00 11.16 -7.01
C GLN A 212 3.67 12.25 -7.84
N ARG A 213 3.14 13.49 -7.86
CA ARG A 213 3.61 14.51 -8.82
C ARG A 213 4.09 15.81 -8.19
N ARG A 214 3.67 16.10 -6.96
CA ARG A 214 3.90 17.42 -6.35
C ARG A 214 4.66 17.33 -5.05
N ASP A 215 4.36 16.31 -4.26
CA ASP A 215 4.96 16.13 -2.96
C ASP A 215 6.15 15.17 -3.05
N PRO A 216 7.39 15.66 -2.88
CA PRO A 216 8.56 14.81 -2.91
C PRO A 216 8.70 13.95 -1.65
N ASP A 217 7.91 14.18 -0.60
CA ASP A 217 8.11 13.54 0.71
C ASP A 217 8.05 12.01 0.64
N MET A 218 7.05 11.43 -0.05
CA MET A 218 6.98 9.98 -0.23
C MET A 218 8.20 9.44 -1.00
N ALA A 219 8.57 10.08 -2.11
CA ALA A 219 9.74 9.69 -2.90
C ALA A 219 11.04 9.79 -2.10
N ASN A 220 11.17 10.84 -1.28
CA ASN A 220 12.31 11.07 -0.38
C ASN A 220 12.39 9.98 0.70
N ARG A 221 11.26 9.57 1.29
CA ARG A 221 11.21 8.49 2.29
C ARG A 221 11.59 7.14 1.68
N ILE A 222 11.04 6.82 0.51
CA ILE A 222 11.38 5.60 -0.24
C ILE A 222 12.89 5.59 -0.58
N SER A 223 13.44 6.71 -1.02
CA SER A 223 14.85 6.81 -1.47
C SER A 223 15.86 7.07 -0.35
N ALA A 224 15.40 7.36 0.87
CA ALA A 224 16.29 7.64 2.00
C ALA A 224 17.24 6.45 2.27
N PRO A 225 18.45 6.64 2.81
CA PRO A 225 19.35 5.51 3.11
C PRO A 225 18.81 4.53 4.18
N SER A 226 17.87 4.98 5.01
CA SER A 226 17.29 4.22 6.12
C SER A 226 15.85 4.67 6.39
N VAL A 227 15.03 3.77 6.93
CA VAL A 227 13.66 4.09 7.36
C VAL A 227 13.69 4.86 8.68
N VAL A 228 12.99 6.00 8.71
CA VAL A 228 12.70 6.72 9.95
C VAL A 228 11.50 6.08 10.62
N ARG A 229 11.74 5.35 11.71
CA ARG A 229 10.72 4.57 12.43
C ARG A 229 9.82 5.47 13.28
N PRO A 230 8.50 5.51 13.05
CA PRO A 230 7.58 6.29 13.88
C PRO A 230 7.66 5.91 15.36
N ALA A 231 7.85 4.62 15.67
CA ALA A 231 7.97 4.12 17.03
C ALA A 231 9.16 4.74 17.79
N ASP A 232 10.30 4.91 17.12
CA ASP A 232 11.50 5.52 17.72
C ASP A 232 11.30 7.02 17.96
N MET A 233 10.64 7.71 17.02
CA MET A 233 10.29 9.13 17.19
C MET A 233 9.34 9.34 18.37
N ARG A 234 8.32 8.48 18.51
CA ARG A 234 7.38 8.50 19.65
C ARG A 234 8.12 8.27 20.97
N LYS A 235 9.00 7.27 21.03
CA LYS A 235 9.82 6.98 22.22
C LYS A 235 10.75 8.12 22.59
N ALA A 236 11.28 8.83 21.60
CA ALA A 236 12.12 10.01 21.81
C ALA A 236 11.34 11.25 22.27
N GLY A 237 10.01 11.21 22.31
CA GLY A 237 9.17 12.38 22.59
C GLY A 237 9.15 13.39 21.44
N THR A 238 9.63 13.01 20.25
CA THR A 238 9.55 13.79 19.02
C THR A 238 8.15 13.63 18.42
N ILE A 239 7.13 13.91 19.23
CA ILE A 239 5.72 13.83 18.86
C ILE A 239 5.23 15.25 18.55
N GLY A 240 4.78 15.44 17.32
CA GLY A 240 4.28 16.73 16.85
C GLY A 240 3.93 16.68 15.38
N ASP A 241 2.83 17.34 15.05
CA ASP A 241 2.45 17.57 13.66
C ASP A 241 3.55 18.40 12.97
N THR A 242 4.09 17.88 11.86
CA THR A 242 5.02 18.62 11.00
C THR A 242 4.26 19.18 9.82
N GLU A 243 4.13 20.50 9.77
CA GLU A 243 3.45 21.22 8.70
C GLU A 243 4.34 21.31 7.45
N LEU A 244 3.82 20.86 6.31
CA LEU A 244 4.44 20.96 4.98
C LEU A 244 3.84 22.11 4.14
N GLY A 245 2.91 22.88 4.71
CA GLY A 245 2.19 23.99 4.09
C GLY A 245 1.00 23.57 3.21
N HIS A 246 1.00 22.33 2.74
CA HIS A 246 -0.08 21.73 1.94
C HIS A 246 -0.53 20.37 2.48
N ALA A 247 0.19 19.85 3.47
CA ALA A 247 -0.08 18.62 4.19
C ALA A 247 0.50 18.72 5.62
N VAL A 248 -0.03 17.91 6.53
CA VAL A 248 0.52 17.71 7.87
C VAL A 248 1.02 16.28 8.00
N VAL A 249 2.25 16.09 8.46
CA VAL A 249 2.77 14.79 8.87
C VAL A 249 2.50 14.60 10.35
N ARG A 250 1.72 13.57 10.70
CA ARG A 250 1.25 13.28 12.05
C ARG A 250 1.79 11.94 12.57
N TYR A 251 2.20 11.97 13.83
CA TYR A 251 2.65 10.83 14.63
C TYR A 251 1.66 10.71 15.81
N VAL A 252 0.59 9.93 15.66
CA VAL A 252 -0.49 9.82 16.66
C VAL A 252 -0.05 9.04 17.89
#